data_AF-A0A2N3BE52-F1
#
_entry.id   AF-A0A2N3BE52-F1
#
_cell.length_a   1.000
_cell.length_b   1.000
_cell.length_c   1.000
_cell.angle_alpha   90.00
_cell.angle_beta   90.00
_cell.angle_gamma   90.00
#
_symmetry.space_group_name_H-M   'P 1'
#
loop_
_entity.id
_entity.type
_entity.pdbx_description
1 polymer ?
#
loop_
_entity_poly.entity_id
_entity_poly.type
_entity_poly.pdbx_seq_one_letter_code
_entity_poly.pdbx_strand_id
1 'polypeptide(L)'
;MTLAHGAAARTDAVAPRARSRNRGMRLRSCAECGKVEEVRADNPATRCRLCAARPTLAQGRRVRSAGRNRETCRHCGRVFPAPPSSRQRFCSRACRHAAQSVERTCATCGASFRIARSVLSDRTNSSGRFCSRSCYERHLCRTPRIRGRGSRWKMIRKVALRQTPFCACCGRTRHLQVHHIIPFRLTRDNSPTNLIPLCRACHKRVESVFQDVEAV
;
A
#
# COMPACT_ATOMS: atom_id res chain seq x y z
N MET A 1 49.77 44.18 -33.43
CA MET A 1 48.90 43.00 -33.36
C MET A 1 47.94 43.18 -32.18
N THR A 2 46.64 43.07 -32.47
CA THR A 2 45.53 42.70 -31.56
C THR A 2 45.10 43.65 -30.41
N LEU A 3 44.09 44.47 -30.73
CA LEU A 3 42.80 44.76 -30.06
C LEU A 3 42.60 44.48 -28.55
N ALA A 4 42.01 45.45 -27.84
CA ALA A 4 40.70 45.38 -27.13
C ALA A 4 40.57 46.55 -26.13
N HIS A 5 39.76 47.57 -26.41
CA HIS A 5 38.35 47.72 -26.02
C HIS A 5 38.06 47.70 -24.52
N GLY A 6 37.74 48.90 -24.01
CA GLY A 6 37.41 49.18 -22.63
C GLY A 6 36.05 48.66 -22.18
N ALA A 7 35.99 48.40 -20.88
CA ALA A 7 34.79 48.05 -20.14
C ALA A 7 34.18 49.30 -19.51
N ALA A 8 32.86 49.46 -19.62
CA ALA A 8 32.11 50.37 -18.76
C ALA A 8 30.81 49.71 -18.29
N ALA A 9 30.74 49.61 -16.96
CA ALA A 9 29.60 49.76 -16.05
C ALA A 9 28.25 49.10 -16.36
N ARG A 10 27.85 48.27 -15.39
CA ARG A 10 26.51 47.75 -15.15
C ARG A 10 25.56 48.85 -14.69
N THR A 11 24.33 48.81 -15.16
CA THR A 11 23.14 49.22 -14.39
C THR A 11 22.05 48.18 -14.58
N ASP A 12 21.53 47.69 -13.46
CA ASP A 12 20.38 46.79 -13.39
C ASP A 12 19.10 47.52 -13.77
N ALA A 13 18.30 46.95 -14.68
CA ALA A 13 16.93 47.38 -14.93
C ALA A 13 16.03 46.19 -15.26
N VAL A 14 15.37 45.72 -14.19
CA VAL A 14 14.07 45.07 -14.08
C VAL A 14 13.34 44.73 -15.39
N ALA A 15 13.07 43.43 -15.56
CA ALA A 15 12.22 42.89 -16.63
C ALA A 15 10.78 43.46 -16.60
N PRO A 16 10.22 43.92 -17.74
CA PRO A 16 8.78 44.07 -17.87
C PRO A 16 8.17 42.76 -18.37
N ARG A 17 7.21 42.30 -17.55
CA ARG A 17 6.38 41.12 -17.73
C ARG A 17 5.73 41.04 -19.12
N ALA A 18 5.55 39.81 -19.57
CA ALA A 18 4.86 39.40 -20.78
C ALA A 18 3.60 40.25 -21.08
N ARG A 19 3.63 41.00 -22.18
CA ARG A 19 2.41 41.55 -22.76
C ARG A 19 1.56 40.39 -23.28
N SER A 20 0.51 40.07 -22.53
CA SER A 20 -0.64 39.30 -23.00
C SER A 20 -1.16 39.95 -24.29
N ARG A 21 -0.73 39.43 -25.44
CA ARG A 21 -1.32 39.80 -26.73
C ARG A 21 -2.73 39.24 -26.73
N ASN A 22 -3.70 40.12 -26.49
CA ASN A 22 -5.11 39.85 -26.69
C ASN A 22 -5.30 39.63 -28.20
N ARG A 23 -5.12 38.39 -28.65
CA ARG A 23 -5.22 38.04 -30.07
C ARG A 23 -6.70 37.91 -30.35
N GLY A 24 -7.26 38.95 -31.00
CA GLY A 24 -8.68 39.02 -31.33
C GLY A 24 -9.19 37.74 -32.01
N MET A 25 -10.48 37.51 -31.94
CA MET A 25 -11.13 36.36 -32.55
C MET A 25 -11.86 36.78 -33.83
N ARG A 26 -11.95 35.89 -34.80
CA ARG A 26 -12.74 36.02 -36.03
C ARG A 26 -13.63 34.79 -36.20
N LEU A 27 -14.80 34.98 -36.78
CA LEU A 27 -15.61 33.85 -37.24
C LEU A 27 -15.00 33.27 -38.51
N ARG A 28 -14.88 31.95 -38.55
CA ARG A 28 -14.48 31.20 -39.74
C ARG A 28 -15.58 30.24 -40.13
N SER A 29 -16.10 30.39 -41.34
CA SER A 29 -16.92 29.38 -42.01
C SER A 29 -16.02 28.37 -42.70
N CYS A 30 -16.18 27.08 -42.37
CA CYS A 30 -15.41 26.01 -42.99
C CYS A 30 -15.76 25.86 -44.47
N ALA A 31 -14.78 25.93 -45.35
CA ALA A 31 -14.97 25.80 -46.81
C ALA A 31 -15.56 24.45 -47.30
N GLU A 32 -15.58 23.41 -46.45
CA GLU A 32 -16.05 22.07 -46.82
C GLU A 32 -17.37 21.65 -46.17
N CYS A 33 -17.58 21.97 -44.89
CA CYS A 33 -18.81 21.58 -44.18
C CYS A 33 -19.69 22.76 -43.76
N GLY A 34 -19.32 24.00 -44.13
CA GLY A 34 -20.07 25.21 -43.80
C GLY A 34 -20.06 25.59 -42.32
N LYS A 35 -19.48 24.76 -41.42
CA LYS A 35 -19.47 25.02 -39.97
C LYS A 35 -18.80 26.36 -39.65
N VAL A 36 -19.53 27.23 -38.94
CA VAL A 36 -19.03 28.52 -38.43
C VAL A 36 -18.47 28.31 -37.04
N GLU A 37 -17.22 28.72 -36.82
CA GLU A 37 -16.54 28.61 -35.54
C GLU A 37 -15.72 29.87 -35.24
N GLU A 38 -15.68 30.26 -33.97
CA GLU A 38 -14.83 31.35 -33.51
C GLU A 38 -13.37 30.88 -33.37
N VAL A 39 -12.47 31.57 -34.07
CA VAL A 39 -11.05 31.23 -34.10
C VAL A 39 -10.20 32.47 -33.94
N ARG A 40 -8.93 32.29 -33.57
CA ARG A 40 -7.99 33.42 -33.46
C ARG A 40 -7.88 34.15 -34.80
N ALA A 41 -7.81 35.47 -34.76
CA ALA A 41 -7.73 36.34 -35.93
C ALA A 41 -6.49 36.02 -36.79
N ASP A 42 -5.38 35.63 -36.15
CA ASP A 42 -4.13 35.21 -36.80
C ASP A 42 -4.17 33.78 -37.38
N ASN A 43 -5.28 33.05 -37.27
CA ASN A 43 -5.41 31.71 -37.81
C ASN A 43 -5.72 31.76 -39.32
N PRO A 44 -4.80 31.32 -40.21
CA PRO A 44 -5.02 31.37 -41.66
C PRO A 44 -5.90 30.23 -42.19
N ALA A 45 -6.26 29.25 -41.37
CA ALA A 45 -6.99 28.08 -41.83
C ALA A 45 -8.40 28.44 -42.34
N THR A 46 -8.74 27.93 -43.53
CA THR A 46 -10.05 28.08 -44.18
C THR A 46 -10.97 26.87 -43.93
N ARG A 47 -10.45 25.79 -43.35
CA ARG A 47 -11.17 24.56 -43.00
C ARG A 47 -11.20 24.36 -41.48
N CYS A 48 -12.25 23.70 -40.98
CA CYS A 48 -12.31 23.28 -39.58
C CYS A 48 -11.33 22.13 -39.31
N ARG A 49 -10.98 21.91 -38.04
CA ARG A 49 -10.01 20.88 -37.64
C ARG A 49 -10.39 19.48 -38.13
N LEU A 50 -11.68 19.15 -38.11
CA LEU A 50 -12.18 17.84 -38.55
C LEU A 50 -12.04 17.68 -40.07
N CYS A 51 -12.43 18.69 -40.84
CA CYS A 51 -12.30 18.69 -42.29
C CYS A 51 -10.84 18.65 -42.72
N ALA A 52 -9.96 19.47 -42.11
CA ALA A 52 -8.53 19.43 -42.36
C ALA A 52 -7.86 18.08 -42.03
N ALA A 53 -8.45 17.28 -41.14
CA ALA A 53 -7.98 15.92 -40.79
C ALA A 53 -8.59 14.83 -41.69
N ARG A 54 -9.58 15.12 -42.55
CA ARG A 54 -10.15 14.12 -43.46
C ARG A 54 -9.17 13.56 -44.49
N PRO A 55 -8.26 14.34 -45.12
CA PRO A 55 -7.27 13.78 -46.05
C PRO A 55 -6.35 12.76 -45.37
N THR A 56 -5.99 12.96 -44.10
CA THR A 56 -5.14 12.05 -43.33
C THR A 56 -5.91 10.84 -42.78
N LEU A 57 -7.24 10.88 -42.73
CA LEU A 57 -8.11 9.75 -42.43
C LEU A 57 -8.49 8.95 -43.68
N ALA A 58 -8.68 9.61 -44.83
CA ALA A 58 -9.01 9.01 -46.12
C ALA A 58 -7.79 8.35 -46.79
N GLN A 59 -6.62 8.97 -46.68
CA GLN A 59 -5.33 8.27 -46.79
C GLN A 59 -5.13 7.50 -45.48
N GLY A 60 -5.99 6.51 -45.23
CA GLY A 60 -5.87 5.64 -44.07
C GLY A 60 -4.40 5.29 -43.95
N ARG A 61 -3.77 5.68 -42.82
CA ARG A 61 -2.38 5.31 -42.57
C ARG A 61 -2.33 3.82 -42.85
N ARG A 62 -1.68 3.41 -43.95
CA ARG A 62 -1.18 2.06 -44.09
C ARG A 62 -0.09 1.98 -43.03
N VAL A 63 -0.50 1.87 -41.77
CA VAL A 63 0.35 1.35 -40.73
C VAL A 63 0.69 0.00 -41.32
N ARG A 64 1.92 -0.15 -41.84
CA ARG A 64 2.51 -1.46 -42.05
C ARG A 64 2.32 -2.11 -40.69
N SER A 65 1.28 -2.91 -40.52
CA SER A 65 1.04 -3.59 -39.27
C SER A 65 2.17 -4.58 -39.20
N ALA A 66 3.26 -4.17 -38.55
CA ALA A 66 4.33 -5.06 -38.16
C ALA A 66 3.62 -6.29 -37.59
N GLY A 67 3.77 -7.43 -38.27
CA GLY A 67 2.93 -8.60 -38.04
C GLY A 67 2.88 -8.88 -36.54
N ARG A 68 1.69 -8.98 -35.95
CA ARG A 68 1.59 -9.18 -34.50
C ARG A 68 2.20 -10.54 -34.19
N ASN A 69 3.19 -10.57 -33.29
CA ASN A 69 3.71 -11.82 -32.77
C ASN A 69 2.60 -12.55 -32.00
N ARG A 70 2.62 -13.87 -32.04
CA ARG A 70 1.71 -14.72 -31.27
C ARG A 70 2.45 -15.20 -30.02
N GLU A 71 2.13 -14.60 -28.88
CA GLU A 71 2.77 -14.90 -27.60
C GLU A 71 1.85 -15.73 -26.71
N THR A 72 2.42 -16.61 -25.89
CA THR A 72 1.66 -17.47 -24.96
C THR A 72 1.57 -16.81 -23.58
N CYS A 73 0.34 -16.68 -23.06
CA CYS A 73 0.12 -16.11 -21.73
C CYS A 73 0.69 -17.03 -20.64
N ARG A 74 1.58 -16.49 -19.79
CA ARG A 74 2.20 -17.27 -18.68
C ARG A 74 1.25 -17.60 -17.52
N HIS A 75 -0.02 -17.19 -17.59
CA HIS A 75 -1.03 -17.48 -16.57
C HIS A 75 -2.06 -18.52 -17.06
N CYS A 76 -2.74 -18.23 -18.18
CA CYS A 76 -3.82 -19.08 -18.70
C CYS A 76 -3.42 -19.94 -19.92
N GLY A 77 -2.18 -19.83 -20.41
CA GLY A 77 -1.71 -20.58 -21.57
C GLY A 77 -2.29 -20.17 -22.92
N ARG A 78 -3.21 -19.20 -22.96
CA ARG A 78 -3.84 -18.76 -24.22
C ARG A 78 -2.86 -17.94 -25.06
N VAL A 79 -2.82 -18.22 -26.36
CA VAL A 79 -2.05 -17.45 -27.35
C VAL A 79 -2.76 -16.12 -27.62
N PHE A 80 -2.02 -15.01 -27.58
CA PHE A 80 -2.57 -13.67 -27.81
C PHE A 80 -1.67 -12.85 -28.74
N PRO A 81 -2.24 -11.90 -29.51
CA PRO A 81 -1.46 -11.04 -30.37
C PRO A 81 -0.71 -9.99 -29.54
N ALA A 82 0.60 -9.92 -29.73
CA ALA A 82 1.49 -8.96 -29.09
C ALA A 82 2.24 -8.15 -30.17
N PRO A 83 2.49 -6.84 -29.97
CA PRO A 83 3.36 -6.08 -30.86
C PRO A 83 4.77 -6.71 -30.91
N PRO A 84 5.47 -6.74 -32.06
CA PRO A 84 6.80 -7.36 -32.19
C PRO A 84 7.85 -6.86 -31.20
N SER A 85 7.75 -5.60 -30.77
CA SER A 85 8.64 -4.99 -29.79
C SER A 85 8.20 -5.19 -28.33
N SER A 86 7.05 -5.81 -28.09
CA SER A 86 6.48 -5.90 -26.74
C SER A 86 7.05 -7.08 -25.96
N ARG A 87 7.43 -6.85 -24.70
CA ARG A 87 7.77 -7.90 -23.73
C ARG A 87 6.54 -8.36 -22.94
N GLN A 88 5.35 -8.34 -23.56
CA GLN A 88 4.10 -8.64 -22.86
C GLN A 88 4.02 -10.13 -22.51
N ARG A 89 3.83 -10.45 -21.23
CA ARG A 89 3.84 -11.84 -20.71
C ARG A 89 2.43 -12.42 -20.46
N PHE A 90 1.41 -11.57 -20.51
CA PHE A 90 0.04 -11.92 -20.13
C PHE A 90 -0.96 -11.35 -21.13
N CYS A 91 -1.99 -12.12 -21.46
CA CYS A 91 -3.02 -11.72 -22.43
C CYS A 91 -3.93 -10.57 -21.92
N SER A 92 -4.04 -10.39 -20.61
CA SER A 92 -4.90 -9.37 -20.00
C SER A 92 -4.39 -8.87 -18.65
N ARG A 93 -4.92 -7.73 -18.20
CA ARG A 93 -4.67 -7.22 -16.84
C ARG A 93 -5.09 -8.22 -15.77
N ALA A 94 -6.21 -8.93 -15.97
CA ALA A 94 -6.68 -9.97 -15.05
C ALA A 94 -5.67 -11.12 -14.91
N CYS A 95 -5.16 -11.65 -16.03
CA CYS A 95 -4.13 -12.70 -16.01
C CYS A 95 -2.83 -12.24 -15.33
N ARG A 96 -2.43 -10.97 -15.52
CA ARG A 96 -1.28 -10.40 -14.83
C ARG A 96 -1.49 -10.36 -13.31
N HIS A 97 -2.65 -9.90 -12.84
CA HIS A 97 -2.94 -9.84 -11.40
C HIS A 97 -3.05 -11.24 -10.79
N ALA A 98 -3.71 -12.17 -11.47
CA ALA A 98 -3.84 -13.53 -10.97
C ALA A 98 -2.46 -14.21 -10.85
N ALA A 99 -1.56 -14.00 -11.81
CA ALA A 99 -0.19 -14.51 -11.76
C ALA A 99 0.70 -13.89 -10.66
N GLN A 100 0.33 -12.73 -10.11
CA GLN A 100 1.06 -12.10 -9.01
C GLN A 100 0.81 -12.80 -7.67
N SER A 101 -0.28 -13.55 -7.55
CA SER A 101 -0.62 -14.30 -6.35
C SER A 101 -0.42 -15.79 -6.51
N VAL A 102 -0.20 -16.48 -5.40
CA VAL A 102 -0.15 -17.95 -5.34
C VAL A 102 -0.99 -18.40 -4.15
N GLU A 103 -1.73 -19.49 -4.34
CA GLU A 103 -2.48 -20.14 -3.28
C GLU A 103 -1.55 -21.05 -2.47
N ARG A 104 -1.70 -21.02 -1.15
CA ARG A 104 -0.94 -21.85 -0.21
C ARG A 104 -1.84 -22.39 0.88
N THR A 105 -1.37 -23.45 1.53
CA THR A 105 -2.04 -24.10 2.64
C THR A 105 -1.39 -23.67 3.96
N CYS A 106 -2.21 -23.26 4.93
CA CYS A 106 -1.72 -22.82 6.23
C CYS A 106 -1.19 -24.02 7.03
N ALA A 107 0.06 -23.95 7.48
CA ALA A 107 0.69 -25.02 8.26
C ALA A 107 0.08 -25.22 9.67
N THR A 108 -0.86 -24.36 10.08
CA THR A 108 -1.48 -24.40 11.41
C THR A 108 -2.93 -24.89 11.36
N CYS A 109 -3.73 -24.39 10.42
CA CYS A 109 -5.16 -24.69 10.34
C CYS A 109 -5.56 -25.44 9.07
N GLY A 110 -4.65 -25.66 8.11
CA GLY A 110 -4.95 -26.34 6.86
C GLY A 110 -5.76 -25.52 5.84
N ALA A 111 -6.25 -24.32 6.19
CA ALA A 111 -7.01 -23.49 5.26
C ALA A 111 -6.15 -23.01 4.07
N SER A 112 -6.77 -22.91 2.89
CA SER A 112 -6.15 -22.30 1.72
C SER A 112 -6.24 -20.77 1.80
N PHE A 113 -5.17 -20.09 1.37
CA PHE A 113 -5.08 -18.63 1.38
C PHE A 113 -4.15 -18.15 0.27
N ARG A 114 -4.34 -16.89 -0.16
CA ARG A 114 -3.55 -16.28 -1.24
C ARG A 114 -2.48 -15.36 -0.70
N ILE A 115 -1.27 -15.48 -1.22
CA ILE A 115 -0.16 -14.56 -0.94
C ILE A 115 0.44 -14.02 -2.24
N ALA A 116 1.05 -12.85 -2.18
CA ALA A 116 1.82 -12.32 -3.29
C ALA A 116 3.08 -13.17 -3.51
N ARG A 117 3.39 -13.50 -4.77
CA ARG A 117 4.59 -14.26 -5.16
C ARG A 117 5.89 -13.55 -4.74
N SER A 118 5.86 -12.22 -4.59
CA SER A 118 6.99 -11.44 -4.05
C SER A 118 7.36 -11.82 -2.62
N VAL A 119 6.43 -12.35 -1.82
CA VAL A 119 6.72 -12.84 -0.46
C VAL A 119 7.67 -14.04 -0.51
N LEU A 120 7.60 -14.84 -1.58
CA LEU A 120 8.45 -16.01 -1.80
C LEU A 120 9.79 -15.66 -2.46
N SER A 121 10.17 -14.38 -2.55
CA SER A 121 11.37 -13.96 -3.29
C SER A 121 12.68 -14.10 -2.51
N ASP A 122 12.68 -14.79 -1.36
CA ASP A 122 13.80 -14.93 -0.40
C ASP A 122 14.41 -13.62 0.12
N ARG A 123 13.97 -12.46 -0.40
CA ARG A 123 14.36 -11.10 0.04
C ARG A 123 13.86 -10.74 1.43
N THR A 124 12.96 -11.54 2.00
CA THR A 124 12.42 -11.34 3.34
C THR A 124 12.41 -12.68 4.09
N ASN A 125 12.50 -12.64 5.42
CA ASN A 125 12.34 -13.82 6.27
C ASN A 125 10.91 -14.39 6.28
N SER A 126 10.00 -13.86 5.45
CA SER A 126 8.62 -14.29 5.38
C SER A 126 8.51 -15.54 4.50
N SER A 127 8.23 -16.67 5.13
CA SER A 127 8.04 -17.95 4.44
C SER A 127 6.62 -18.13 3.87
N GLY A 128 5.69 -17.20 4.14
CA GLY A 128 4.32 -17.26 3.63
C GLY A 128 3.54 -18.52 4.04
N ARG A 129 3.86 -19.12 5.19
CA ARG A 129 3.31 -20.42 5.64
C ARG A 129 1.97 -20.35 6.39
N PHE A 130 1.52 -19.16 6.77
CA PHE A 130 0.38 -18.98 7.68
C PHE A 130 -0.63 -17.99 7.10
N CYS A 131 -1.92 -18.31 7.22
CA CYS A 131 -3.01 -17.45 6.74
C CYS A 131 -3.23 -16.20 7.59
N SER A 132 -2.78 -16.21 8.85
CA SER A 132 -3.01 -15.12 9.80
C SER A 132 -1.91 -15.06 10.84
N ARG A 133 -1.82 -13.91 11.52
CA ARG A 133 -0.94 -13.75 12.68
C ARG A 133 -1.25 -14.73 13.80
N SER A 134 -2.53 -15.04 14.04
CA SER A 134 -2.93 -16.01 15.06
C SER A 134 -2.44 -17.43 14.73
N CYS A 135 -2.49 -17.84 13.46
CA CYS A 135 -1.94 -19.13 13.03
C CYS A 135 -0.41 -19.18 13.13
N TYR A 136 0.28 -18.09 12.80
CA TYR A 136 1.72 -17.95 12.98
C TYR A 136 2.12 -18.08 14.46
N GLU A 137 1.44 -17.34 15.34
CA GLU A 137 1.71 -17.37 16.79
C GLU A 137 1.44 -18.76 17.40
N ARG A 138 0.39 -19.46 16.94
CA ARG A 138 0.09 -20.84 17.35
C ARG A 138 1.18 -21.80 16.89
N HIS A 139 1.67 -21.68 15.66
CA HIS A 139 2.73 -22.54 15.13
C HIS A 139 4.08 -22.35 15.83
N LEU A 140 4.41 -21.13 16.22
CA LEU A 140 5.64 -20.84 16.98
C LEU A 140 5.62 -21.45 18.39
N CYS A 141 4.44 -21.72 18.95
CA CYS A 141 4.32 -22.35 20.26
C CYS A 141 4.37 -23.88 20.12
N ARG A 142 5.57 -24.46 19.90
CA ARG A 142 5.77 -25.92 19.80
C ARG A 142 5.59 -26.68 21.12
N THR A 143 5.66 -25.99 22.26
CA THR A 143 5.41 -26.56 23.59
C THR A 143 4.17 -25.92 24.21
N PRO A 144 3.29 -26.67 24.89
CA PRO A 144 2.33 -26.05 25.78
C PRO A 144 3.11 -25.16 26.76
N ARG A 145 2.76 -23.87 26.86
CA ARG A 145 3.36 -22.98 27.86
C ARG A 145 2.80 -23.35 29.23
N ILE A 146 3.16 -24.53 29.74
CA ILE A 146 2.72 -25.03 31.05
C ILE A 146 3.19 -24.06 32.16
N ARG A 147 4.25 -23.28 31.92
CA ARG A 147 4.78 -22.28 32.86
C ARG A 147 4.79 -20.83 32.34
N GLY A 148 3.82 -20.39 31.52
CA GLY A 148 3.83 -19.00 31.05
C GLY A 148 2.51 -18.41 30.52
N ARG A 149 2.37 -17.09 30.63
CA ARG A 149 1.17 -16.29 30.30
C ARG A 149 0.97 -15.96 28.80
N GLY A 150 1.54 -16.75 27.89
CA GLY A 150 1.49 -16.49 26.44
C GLY A 150 2.55 -15.49 25.92
N SER A 151 2.81 -15.49 24.61
CA SER A 151 3.90 -14.70 23.97
C SER A 151 3.71 -13.19 24.13
N ARG A 152 2.45 -12.78 24.21
CA ARG A 152 2.03 -11.38 24.28
C ARG A 152 2.03 -10.81 25.70
N TRP A 153 2.30 -11.62 26.74
CA TRP A 153 2.21 -11.17 28.14
C TRP A 153 3.03 -9.90 28.42
N LYS A 154 4.26 -9.81 27.90
CA LYS A 154 5.11 -8.62 28.08
C LYS A 154 4.44 -7.33 27.56
N MET A 155 3.76 -7.43 26.42
CA MET A 155 3.03 -6.32 25.82
C MET A 155 1.76 -5.99 26.62
N ILE A 156 0.96 -7.02 26.93
CA ILE A 156 -0.31 -6.89 27.67
C ILE A 156 -0.07 -6.28 29.05
N ARG A 157 0.93 -6.78 29.79
CA ARG A 157 1.36 -6.22 31.07
C ARG A 157 1.71 -4.73 30.97
N LYS A 158 2.43 -4.33 29.91
CA LYS A 158 2.81 -2.92 29.68
C LYS A 158 1.60 -2.05 29.34
N VAL A 159 0.56 -2.60 28.72
CA VAL A 159 -0.70 -1.88 28.47
C VAL A 159 -1.47 -1.69 29.77
N ALA A 160 -1.68 -2.76 30.55
CA ALA A 160 -2.38 -2.69 31.83
C ALA A 160 -1.72 -1.66 32.79
N LEU A 161 -0.39 -1.70 32.94
CA LEU A 161 0.33 -0.73 33.78
C LEU A 161 0.32 0.71 33.26
N ARG A 162 0.06 0.93 31.96
CA ARG A 162 -0.09 2.28 31.40
C ARG A 162 -1.50 2.82 31.61
N GLN A 163 -2.51 1.98 31.53
CA GLN A 163 -3.91 2.36 31.73
C GLN A 163 -4.21 2.63 33.20
N THR A 164 -3.64 1.82 34.11
CA THR A 164 -3.79 1.95 35.56
C THR A 164 -2.41 1.98 36.22
N PRO A 165 -1.74 3.14 36.25
CA PRO A 165 -0.36 3.30 36.75
C PRO A 165 -0.28 3.39 38.29
N PHE A 166 -1.19 2.73 39.00
CA PHE A 166 -1.26 2.69 40.46
C PHE A 166 -1.86 1.36 40.92
N CYS A 167 -1.62 1.01 42.19
CA CYS A 167 -2.22 -0.16 42.82
C CYS A 167 -3.72 0.06 42.97
N ALA A 168 -4.54 -0.78 42.35
CA ALA A 168 -5.99 -0.68 42.46
C ALA A 168 -6.53 -0.86 43.89
N CYS A 169 -5.75 -1.50 44.77
CA CYS A 169 -6.13 -1.74 46.17
C CYS A 169 -5.73 -0.59 47.12
N CYS A 170 -4.61 0.10 46.88
CA CYS A 170 -4.06 1.06 47.85
C CYS A 170 -3.49 2.36 47.25
N GLY A 171 -3.60 2.57 45.93
CA GLY A 171 -3.13 3.78 45.24
C GLY A 171 -1.61 3.91 45.05
N ARG A 172 -0.78 3.04 45.64
CA ARG A 172 0.69 3.10 45.48
C ARG A 172 1.11 3.01 44.01
N THR A 173 2.02 3.86 43.56
CA THR A 173 2.46 3.95 42.14
C THR A 173 3.76 3.21 41.82
N ARG A 174 4.47 2.71 42.85
CA ARG A 174 5.77 2.03 42.71
C ARG A 174 5.66 0.52 42.88
N HIS A 175 6.60 -0.20 42.25
CA HIS A 175 6.73 -1.66 42.31
C HIS A 175 5.43 -2.42 41.96
N LEU A 176 4.77 -1.98 40.89
CA LEU A 176 3.54 -2.57 40.41
C LEU A 176 3.76 -3.90 39.67
N GLN A 177 2.87 -4.83 39.96
CA GLN A 177 2.71 -6.13 39.31
C GLN A 177 1.28 -6.21 38.77
N VAL A 178 1.08 -6.95 37.68
CA VAL A 178 -0.26 -7.18 37.14
C VAL A 178 -0.70 -8.56 37.61
N HIS A 179 -1.74 -8.58 38.42
CA HIS A 179 -2.39 -9.78 38.90
C HIS A 179 -3.53 -10.18 37.96
N HIS A 180 -3.82 -11.46 37.87
CA HIS A 180 -4.99 -11.99 37.17
C HIS A 180 -6.12 -12.14 38.18
N ILE A 181 -7.28 -11.52 37.94
CA ILE A 181 -8.43 -11.59 38.88
C ILE A 181 -8.92 -13.03 39.00
N ILE A 182 -9.05 -13.73 37.87
CA ILE A 182 -9.23 -15.17 37.80
C ILE A 182 -7.88 -15.77 37.38
N PRO A 183 -7.28 -16.67 38.18
CA PRO A 183 -5.96 -17.22 37.93
C PRO A 183 -5.78 -17.70 36.48
N PHE A 184 -4.71 -17.27 35.84
CA PHE A 184 -4.43 -17.58 34.44
C PHE A 184 -4.38 -19.10 34.16
N ARG A 185 -4.01 -19.91 35.15
CA ARG A 185 -3.98 -21.37 35.05
C ARG A 185 -5.37 -21.98 34.76
N LEU A 186 -6.44 -21.31 35.20
CA LEU A 186 -7.81 -21.78 35.07
C LEU A 186 -8.42 -21.36 33.72
N THR A 187 -8.37 -20.07 33.39
CA THR A 187 -9.09 -19.52 32.23
C THR A 187 -8.21 -19.27 31.01
N ARG A 188 -6.89 -19.16 31.21
CA ARG A 188 -5.93 -18.64 30.21
C ARG A 188 -6.33 -17.26 29.66
N ASP A 189 -7.10 -16.50 30.43
CA ASP A 189 -7.62 -15.20 30.00
C ASP A 189 -6.64 -14.06 30.33
N ASN A 190 -6.24 -13.33 29.29
CA ASN A 190 -5.41 -12.13 29.39
C ASN A 190 -6.18 -10.86 28.98
N SER A 191 -7.52 -10.91 28.97
CA SER A 191 -8.38 -9.76 28.73
C SER A 191 -8.08 -8.65 29.75
N PRO A 192 -8.17 -7.36 29.36
CA PRO A 192 -7.99 -6.26 30.32
C PRO A 192 -8.93 -6.34 31.53
N THR A 193 -10.13 -6.91 31.35
CA THR A 193 -11.12 -7.13 32.41
C THR A 193 -10.69 -8.16 33.44
N ASN A 194 -9.76 -9.07 33.10
CA ASN A 194 -9.20 -10.06 34.04
C ASN A 194 -7.86 -9.62 34.65
N LEU A 195 -7.42 -8.37 34.45
CA LEU A 195 -6.10 -7.90 34.86
C LEU A 195 -6.21 -6.71 35.82
N ILE A 196 -5.49 -6.77 36.93
CA ILE A 196 -5.49 -5.72 37.95
C ILE A 196 -4.06 -5.38 38.40
N PRO A 197 -3.59 -4.13 38.21
CA PRO A 197 -2.32 -3.69 38.77
C PRO A 197 -2.36 -3.57 40.30
N LEU A 198 -1.41 -4.22 40.97
CA LEU A 198 -1.25 -4.22 42.41
C LEU A 198 0.21 -3.95 42.78
N CYS A 199 0.46 -3.26 43.90
CA CYS A 199 1.81 -3.21 44.46
C CYS A 199 2.19 -4.59 45.04
N ARG A 200 3.49 -4.86 45.23
CA ARG A 200 3.98 -6.15 45.75
C ARG A 200 3.26 -6.62 47.03
N ALA A 201 2.99 -5.71 47.97
CA ALA A 201 2.31 -6.04 49.22
C ALA A 201 0.86 -6.50 48.99
N CYS A 202 0.08 -5.72 48.22
CA CYS A 202 -1.29 -6.08 47.86
C CYS A 202 -1.34 -7.35 46.99
N HIS A 203 -0.41 -7.51 46.05
CA HIS A 203 -0.33 -8.70 45.21
C HIS A 203 -0.09 -9.96 46.04
N LYS A 204 0.83 -9.92 47.02
CA LYS A 204 1.07 -11.06 47.91
C LYS A 204 -0.16 -11.41 48.76
N ARG A 205 -0.85 -10.40 49.29
CA ARG A 205 -2.08 -10.60 50.08
C ARG A 205 -3.16 -11.27 49.24
N VAL A 206 -3.42 -10.76 48.04
CA VAL A 206 -4.45 -11.31 47.14
C VAL A 206 -4.08 -12.74 46.71
N GLU A 207 -2.83 -13.01 46.38
CA GLU A 207 -2.36 -14.35 46.03
C GLU A 207 -2.59 -15.36 47.16
N SER A 208 -2.32 -14.99 48.41
CA SER A 208 -2.55 -15.85 49.58
C SER A 208 -4.03 -16.22 49.70
N VAL A 209 -4.92 -15.21 49.61
CA VAL A 209 -6.37 -15.42 49.70
C VAL A 209 -6.86 -16.38 48.62
N PHE A 210 -6.35 -16.28 47.39
CA PHE A 210 -6.72 -17.22 46.33
C PHE A 210 -6.25 -18.65 46.60
N GLN A 211 -5.03 -18.83 47.13
CA GLN A 211 -4.51 -20.16 47.45
C GLN A 211 -5.32 -20.81 48.57
N ASP A 212 -5.74 -20.03 49.57
CA ASP A 212 -6.59 -20.53 50.66
C ASP A 212 -7.97 -20.96 50.15
N VAL A 213 -8.57 -20.21 49.24
CA VAL A 213 -9.88 -20.54 48.64
C VAL A 213 -9.81 -21.74 47.68
N GLU A 214 -8.71 -21.92 46.94
CA GLU A 214 -8.54 -23.08 46.06
C GLU A 214 -8.18 -24.38 46.81
N ALA A 215 -7.71 -24.29 48.05
CA ALA A 215 -7.32 -25.44 48.86
C ALA A 215 -8.50 -26.12 49.60
N VAL A 216 -9.69 -25.53 49.52
CA VAL A 216 -10.96 -26.03 50.09
C VAL A 216 -11.76 -26.73 49.00
#